data_AF-A0A2G6WKX9-F1
#
_entry.id   AF-A0A2G6WKX9-F1
#
_cell.length_a   1.000
_cell.length_b   1.000
_cell.length_c   1.000
_cell.angle_alpha   90.00
_cell.angle_beta   90.00
_cell.angle_gamma   90.00
#
_symmetry.space_group_name_H-M   'P 1'
#
loop_
_entity.id
_entity.type
_entity.pdbx_description
1 polymer ?
#
loop_
_entity_poly.entity_id
_entity_poly.type
_entity_poly.pdbx_seq_one_letter_code
_entity_poly.pdbx_strand_id
1 'polypeptide(L)'
;MQKNFKPHPNSFKNTFCVFHEVLPNEIEGLKKQFESKAGSSYYYTEKGMYRVSNHWGRLANSKWRLVAREPETESKTKIGFAAWSEFYPDNAEDKLYYIEADFDKNLANYQHKNNPEYDKKAVLRTSFETAKRLKQIRNLQQLTSWAKYFDYDDLADLRKQIIDKLIYTEKTLEEIKREI
;
A
#
# COMPACT_ATOMS: atom_id res chain seq x y z
N MET A 1 33.68 8.39 6.50
CA MET A 1 32.56 8.14 7.43
C MET A 1 31.36 8.95 6.94
N GLN A 2 30.24 8.30 6.60
CA GLN A 2 29.03 9.05 6.23
C GLN A 2 28.61 9.95 7.40
N LYS A 3 28.35 11.23 7.13
CA LYS A 3 27.77 12.14 8.11
C LYS A 3 26.41 11.57 8.55
N ASN A 4 26.13 11.57 9.85
CA ASN A 4 24.83 11.18 10.38
C ASN A 4 23.75 12.12 9.81
N PHE A 5 22.98 11.65 8.83
CA PHE A 5 21.83 12.40 8.32
C PHE A 5 20.72 12.40 9.37
N LYS A 6 20.15 13.56 9.68
CA LYS A 6 19.01 13.69 10.60
C LYS A 6 17.77 14.05 9.79
N PRO A 7 16.80 13.13 9.66
CA PRO A 7 15.55 13.42 8.99
C PRO A 7 14.73 14.44 9.78
N HIS A 8 13.82 15.12 9.07
CA HIS A 8 12.90 16.06 9.70
C HIS A 8 12.00 15.30 10.70
N PRO A 9 11.77 15.81 11.93
CA PRO A 9 10.97 15.10 12.94
C PRO A 9 9.58 14.68 12.47
N ASN A 10 8.98 15.47 11.57
CA ASN A 10 7.63 15.20 11.03
C ASN A 10 7.59 14.12 9.95
N SER A 11 8.74 13.63 9.45
CA SER A 11 8.76 12.56 8.43
C SER A 11 8.15 11.24 8.95
N PHE A 12 8.01 11.10 10.26
CA PHE A 12 7.63 9.83 10.89
C PHE A 12 6.21 9.75 11.44
N LYS A 13 5.53 10.89 11.59
CA LYS A 13 4.23 10.95 12.26
C LYS A 13 3.16 11.32 11.26
N ASN A 14 2.08 10.54 11.25
CA ASN A 14 0.95 10.77 10.38
C ASN A 14 1.42 10.82 8.91
N THR A 15 2.16 9.78 8.49
CA THR A 15 2.60 9.64 7.11
C THR A 15 2.19 8.31 6.51
N PHE A 16 1.81 8.34 5.24
CA PHE A 16 1.73 7.16 4.38
C PHE A 16 3.02 7.05 3.58
N CYS A 17 3.55 5.84 3.46
CA CYS A 17 4.74 5.57 2.66
C CYS A 17 4.74 4.12 2.14
N VAL A 18 5.33 3.92 0.97
CA VAL A 18 5.50 2.63 0.33
C VAL A 18 6.98 2.33 0.25
N PHE A 19 7.44 1.34 1.02
CA PHE A 19 8.80 0.86 0.92
C PHE A 19 8.89 -0.19 -0.19
N HIS A 20 10.02 -0.22 -0.87
CA HIS A 20 10.35 -1.26 -1.83
C HIS A 20 11.43 -2.15 -1.23
N GLU A 21 11.22 -3.46 -1.27
CA GLU A 21 12.18 -4.43 -0.73
C GLU A 21 13.51 -4.35 -1.49
N VAL A 22 14.60 -4.29 -0.73
CA VAL A 22 15.97 -4.24 -1.23
C VAL A 22 16.83 -5.32 -0.59
N LEU A 23 17.99 -5.58 -1.20
CA LEU A 23 18.93 -6.60 -0.73
C LEU A 23 19.83 -6.08 0.42
N PRO A 24 20.40 -6.97 1.25
CA PRO A 24 21.25 -6.58 2.38
C PRO A 24 22.48 -5.73 2.05
N ASN A 25 23.04 -5.89 0.84
CA ASN A 25 24.15 -5.09 0.37
C ASN A 25 23.82 -3.58 0.28
N GLU A 26 22.55 -3.20 0.14
CA GLU A 26 22.14 -1.79 0.09
C GLU A 26 22.33 -1.04 1.41
N ILE A 27 22.47 -1.76 2.52
CA ILE A 27 22.75 -1.18 3.83
C ILE A 27 24.16 -1.48 4.34
N GLU A 28 25.01 -2.13 3.54
CA GLU A 28 26.40 -2.37 3.91
C GLU A 28 27.15 -1.05 4.09
N GLY A 29 27.87 -0.94 5.21
CA GLY A 29 28.59 0.28 5.58
C GLY A 29 27.71 1.42 6.09
N LEU A 30 26.37 1.30 6.05
CA LEU A 30 25.48 2.28 6.67
C LEU A 30 25.47 2.10 8.19
N LYS A 31 25.47 3.23 8.90
CA LYS A 31 25.33 3.23 10.37
C LYS A 31 23.86 3.11 10.75
N LYS A 32 23.52 2.12 11.58
CA LYS A 32 22.21 2.07 12.24
C LYS A 32 22.04 3.30 13.14
N GLN A 33 20.99 4.08 12.90
CA GLN A 33 20.77 5.36 13.59
C GLN A 33 19.65 5.29 14.63
N PHE A 34 18.69 4.39 14.45
CA PHE A 34 17.61 4.18 15.40
C PHE A 34 17.18 2.72 15.40
N GLU A 35 16.73 2.24 16.55
CA GLU A 35 16.11 0.94 16.73
C GLU A 35 14.87 1.12 17.59
N SER A 36 13.72 0.65 17.11
CA SER A 36 12.49 0.73 17.87
C SER A 36 12.49 -0.31 18.99
N LYS A 37 11.67 -0.08 20.03
CA LYS A 37 11.44 -1.08 21.10
C LYS A 37 10.94 -2.43 20.58
N ALA A 38 10.29 -2.45 19.41
CA ALA A 38 9.79 -3.64 18.74
C ALA A 38 10.82 -4.29 17.78
N GLY A 39 12.09 -3.83 17.80
CA GLY A 39 13.19 -4.44 17.06
C GLY A 39 13.32 -4.03 15.59
N SER A 40 12.60 -3.00 15.12
CA SER A 40 12.83 -2.48 13.76
C SER A 40 14.05 -1.55 13.76
N SER A 41 14.96 -1.74 12.81
CA SER A 41 16.17 -0.92 12.66
C SER A 41 16.04 0.07 11.51
N TYR A 42 16.62 1.26 11.68
CA TYR A 42 16.49 2.37 10.75
C TYR A 42 17.84 2.97 10.39
N TYR A 43 18.01 3.22 9.09
CA TYR A 43 19.21 3.81 8.48
C TYR A 43 18.75 4.98 7.62
N TYR A 44 19.21 6.17 7.95
CA TYR A 44 18.82 7.41 7.27
C TYR A 44 19.96 7.88 6.37
N THR A 45 19.60 8.22 5.14
CA THR A 45 20.50 8.77 4.14
C THR A 45 19.93 10.08 3.62
N GLU A 46 20.71 10.83 2.84
CA GLU A 46 20.21 12.05 2.19
C GLU A 46 19.07 11.76 1.20
N LYS A 47 19.04 10.57 0.59
CA LYS A 47 18.02 10.17 -0.40
C LYS A 47 16.72 9.70 0.25
N GLY A 48 16.83 9.02 1.39
CA GLY A 48 15.70 8.33 1.98
C GLY A 48 16.07 7.50 3.20
N MET A 49 15.18 6.58 3.55
CA MET A 49 15.33 5.71 4.70
C MET A 49 15.30 4.24 4.29
N TYR A 50 16.21 3.47 4.88
CA TYR A 50 16.07 2.03 4.96
C TYR A 50 15.47 1.64 6.31
N ARG A 51 14.51 0.73 6.28
CA ARG A 51 13.91 0.11 7.46
C ARG A 51 14.05 -1.40 7.36
N VAL A 52 14.62 -1.99 8.41
CA VAL A 52 14.70 -3.44 8.58
C VAL A 52 13.60 -3.85 9.56
N SER A 53 12.65 -4.66 9.10
CA SER A 53 11.50 -5.06 9.91
C SER A 53 10.87 -6.37 9.43
N ASN A 54 10.28 -7.09 10.38
CA ASN A 54 9.45 -8.28 10.13
C ASN A 54 7.94 -7.95 10.11
N HIS A 55 7.56 -6.67 10.25
CA HIS A 55 6.16 -6.23 10.20
C HIS A 55 6.01 -4.89 9.46
N TRP A 56 5.05 -4.86 8.55
CA TRP A 56 4.73 -3.73 7.67
C TRP A 56 3.23 -3.46 7.67
N GLY A 57 2.83 -2.25 7.34
CA GLY A 57 1.46 -1.76 7.42
C GLY A 57 1.33 -0.62 8.43
N ARG A 58 0.47 -0.75 9.42
CA ARG A 58 0.24 0.32 10.41
C ARG A 58 1.40 0.38 11.43
N LEU A 59 1.99 1.57 11.57
CA LEU A 59 3.03 1.87 12.55
C LEU A 59 2.60 3.10 13.36
N ALA A 60 2.07 2.87 14.56
CA ALA A 60 1.44 3.91 15.38
C ALA A 60 0.38 4.70 14.57
N ASN A 61 0.65 5.96 14.25
CA ASN A 61 -0.24 6.84 13.48
C ASN A 61 0.13 6.93 11.99
N SER A 62 1.13 6.16 11.55
CA SER A 62 1.62 6.14 10.18
C SER A 62 1.28 4.81 9.50
N LYS A 63 1.30 4.80 8.17
CA LYS A 63 0.94 3.64 7.34
C LYS A 63 2.07 3.36 6.35
N TRP A 64 2.95 2.44 6.69
CA TRP A 64 4.14 2.10 5.93
C TRP A 64 4.08 0.67 5.43
N ARG A 65 3.69 0.50 4.17
CA ARG A 65 3.61 -0.82 3.53
C ARG A 65 4.92 -1.17 2.85
N LEU A 66 5.14 -2.46 2.61
CA LEU A 66 6.26 -2.97 1.82
C LEU A 66 5.71 -3.58 0.53
N VAL A 67 6.33 -3.22 -0.59
CA VAL A 67 6.26 -3.96 -1.84
C VAL A 67 7.42 -4.94 -1.83
N ALA A 68 7.09 -6.24 -1.81
CA ALA A 68 8.10 -7.28 -1.94
C ALA A 68 8.76 -7.21 -3.30
N ARG A 69 10.03 -7.59 -3.38
CA ARG A 69 10.74 -7.70 -4.64
C ARG A 69 10.33 -8.98 -5.37
N GLU A 70 10.60 -9.05 -6.66
CA GLU A 70 10.44 -10.27 -7.45
C GLU A 70 11.83 -10.72 -7.96
N PRO A 71 12.34 -11.91 -7.59
CA PRO A 71 11.76 -12.87 -6.64
C PRO A 71 11.90 -12.42 -5.18
N GLU A 72 10.88 -12.71 -4.38
CA GLU A 72 10.84 -12.37 -2.95
C GLU A 72 11.96 -13.05 -2.17
N THR A 73 12.57 -12.37 -1.19
CA THR A 73 13.56 -13.01 -0.31
C THR A 73 12.91 -13.98 0.69
N GLU A 74 13.58 -15.06 1.05
CA GLU A 74 13.03 -16.07 1.98
C GLU A 74 12.86 -15.55 3.42
N SER A 75 13.62 -14.54 3.80
CA SER A 75 13.60 -13.99 5.17
C SER A 75 12.28 -13.29 5.48
N LYS A 76 11.69 -13.59 6.64
CA LYS A 76 10.56 -12.82 7.19
C LYS A 76 10.94 -11.39 7.56
N THR A 77 12.21 -11.16 7.91
CA THR A 77 12.75 -9.84 8.16
C THR A 77 13.21 -9.25 6.84
N LYS A 78 12.56 -8.17 6.43
CA LYS A 78 12.77 -7.51 5.15
C LYS A 78 13.50 -6.19 5.33
N ILE A 79 14.21 -5.78 4.30
CA ILE A 79 14.82 -4.45 4.20
C ILE A 79 14.03 -3.69 3.16
N GLY A 80 13.40 -2.58 3.56
CA GLY A 80 12.69 -1.71 2.65
C GLY A 80 13.40 -0.38 2.51
N PHE A 81 13.46 0.16 1.30
CA PHE A 81 13.87 1.54 1.03
C PHE A 81 12.67 2.39 0.60
N ALA A 82 12.63 3.64 1.07
CA ALA A 82 11.74 4.67 0.55
C ALA A 82 12.45 6.03 0.51
N ALA A 83 12.26 6.76 -0.57
CA ALA A 83 12.79 8.12 -0.72
C ALA A 83 12.03 9.09 0.19
N TRP A 84 12.68 10.18 0.64
CA TRP A 84 12.00 11.17 1.50
C TRP A 84 10.78 11.82 0.83
N SER A 85 10.78 11.93 -0.50
CA SER A 85 9.66 12.44 -1.31
C SER A 85 8.43 11.54 -1.33
N GLU A 86 8.54 10.29 -0.87
CA GLU A 86 7.45 9.30 -0.84
C GLU A 86 6.72 9.25 0.51
N PHE A 87 7.13 10.07 1.48
CA PHE A 87 6.45 10.21 2.77
C PHE A 87 5.36 11.27 2.65
N TYR A 88 4.14 10.82 2.37
CA TYR A 88 3.00 11.71 2.22
C TYR A 88 2.30 11.98 3.55
N PRO A 89 1.86 13.21 3.83
CA PRO A 89 1.05 13.51 5.00
C PRO A 89 -0.25 12.69 5.01
N ASP A 90 -0.65 12.23 6.18
CA ASP A 90 -1.79 11.35 6.39
C ASP A 90 -2.67 11.86 7.53
N ASN A 91 -3.97 11.60 7.45
CA ASN A 91 -4.93 11.81 8.53
C ASN A 91 -6.14 10.88 8.33
N ALA A 92 -7.05 10.84 9.30
CA ALA A 92 -8.18 9.90 9.27
C ALA A 92 -9.40 10.46 8.52
N GLU A 93 -9.48 11.79 8.41
CA GLU A 93 -10.65 12.56 8.02
C GLU A 93 -10.70 12.81 6.51
N ASP A 94 -9.55 13.08 5.89
CA ASP A 94 -9.45 13.44 4.49
C ASP A 94 -9.55 12.23 3.56
N LYS A 95 -10.13 12.47 2.38
CA LYS A 95 -10.12 11.52 1.27
C LYS A 95 -8.74 11.52 0.59
N LEU A 96 -7.82 10.73 1.12
CA LEU A 96 -6.42 10.70 0.70
C LEU A 96 -6.04 9.49 -0.16
N TYR A 97 -6.89 8.47 -0.23
CA TYR A 97 -6.51 7.18 -0.77
C TYR A 97 -7.36 6.75 -1.94
N TYR A 98 -6.73 6.14 -2.94
CA TYR A 98 -7.40 5.43 -4.01
C TYR A 98 -6.94 3.97 -4.04
N ILE A 99 -7.67 3.13 -4.76
CA ILE A 99 -7.39 1.70 -4.88
C ILE A 99 -6.96 1.39 -6.30
N GLU A 100 -5.96 0.53 -6.43
CA GLU A 100 -5.50 -0.08 -7.67
C GLU A 100 -5.69 -1.60 -7.56
N ALA A 101 -6.17 -2.22 -8.63
CA ALA A 101 -6.29 -3.67 -8.75
C ALA A 101 -5.39 -4.17 -9.88
N ASP A 102 -4.66 -5.23 -9.60
CA ASP A 102 -3.90 -6.02 -10.57
C ASP A 102 -4.70 -7.30 -10.81
N PHE A 103 -5.31 -7.41 -11.99
CA PHE A 103 -6.15 -8.55 -12.35
C PHE A 103 -5.34 -9.78 -12.72
N ASP A 104 -4.13 -9.61 -13.24
CA ASP A 104 -3.23 -10.70 -13.62
C ASP A 104 -2.67 -11.40 -12.38
N LYS A 105 -2.25 -10.61 -11.38
CA LYS A 105 -1.75 -11.13 -10.09
C LYS A 105 -2.86 -11.37 -9.06
N ASN A 106 -4.10 -10.98 -9.38
CA ASN A 106 -5.25 -11.04 -8.48
C ASN A 106 -5.00 -10.32 -7.14
N LEU A 107 -4.35 -9.15 -7.22
CA LEU A 107 -3.98 -8.32 -6.07
C LEU A 107 -4.78 -7.01 -6.09
N ALA A 108 -4.97 -6.43 -4.91
CA ALA A 108 -5.50 -5.09 -4.77
C ALA A 108 -4.78 -4.37 -3.62
N ASN A 109 -4.38 -3.13 -3.89
CA ASN A 109 -3.66 -2.27 -2.97
C ASN A 109 -4.24 -0.87 -2.99
N TYR A 110 -3.86 -0.07 -2.01
CA TYR A 110 -4.22 1.34 -1.95
C TYR A 110 -2.98 2.21 -2.02
N GLN A 111 -3.16 3.39 -2.58
CA GLN A 111 -2.15 4.40 -2.81
C GLN A 111 -2.64 5.74 -2.29
N HIS A 112 -1.71 6.64 -2.03
CA HIS A 112 -2.02 8.00 -1.64
C HIS A 112 -2.22 8.88 -2.87
N LYS A 113 -3.09 9.89 -2.80
CA LYS A 113 -3.40 10.84 -3.89
C LYS A 113 -2.19 11.60 -4.45
N ASN A 114 -1.09 11.65 -3.71
CA ASN A 114 0.17 12.28 -4.13
C ASN A 114 1.13 11.30 -4.81
N ASN A 115 0.74 10.05 -5.01
CA ASN A 115 1.47 9.13 -5.87
C ASN A 115 1.59 9.76 -7.27
N PRO A 116 2.80 9.89 -7.84
CA PRO A 116 3.00 10.45 -9.18
C PRO A 116 2.17 9.76 -10.28
N GLU A 117 1.89 8.47 -10.10
CA GLU A 117 1.12 7.66 -11.05
C GLU A 117 -0.40 7.85 -10.95
N TYR A 118 -0.88 8.69 -10.02
CA TYR A 118 -2.32 8.89 -9.84
C TYR A 118 -2.95 9.69 -10.99
N ASP A 119 -3.70 8.99 -11.84
CA ASP A 119 -4.37 9.55 -13.03
C ASP A 119 -5.68 10.33 -12.74
N LYS A 120 -6.04 10.48 -11.46
CA LYS A 120 -7.26 11.15 -10.97
C LYS A 120 -8.58 10.49 -11.37
N LYS A 121 -8.58 9.26 -11.89
CA LYS A 121 -9.82 8.54 -12.21
C LYS A 121 -10.38 7.77 -11.03
N ALA A 122 -9.52 7.07 -10.28
CA ALA A 122 -9.95 6.29 -9.12
C ALA A 122 -10.46 7.23 -8.01
N VAL A 123 -11.59 6.87 -7.41
CA VAL A 123 -12.24 7.72 -6.40
C VAL A 123 -11.40 7.75 -5.12
N LEU A 124 -11.11 8.97 -4.64
CA LEU A 124 -10.45 9.20 -3.36
C LEU A 124 -11.39 8.94 -2.19
N ARG A 125 -10.87 8.28 -1.16
CA ARG A 125 -11.61 7.85 0.03
C ARG A 125 -10.79 8.05 1.28
N THR A 126 -11.48 8.13 2.41
CA THR A 126 -10.82 8.14 3.72
C THR A 126 -10.10 6.82 3.95
N SER A 127 -9.20 6.78 4.94
CA SER A 127 -8.54 5.52 5.31
C SER A 127 -9.54 4.42 5.70
N PHE A 128 -10.65 4.77 6.34
CA PHE A 128 -11.66 3.82 6.79
C PHE A 128 -12.45 3.23 5.61
N GLU A 129 -12.95 4.09 4.73
CA GLU A 129 -13.70 3.68 3.54
C GLU A 129 -12.83 2.86 2.59
N THR A 130 -11.56 3.26 2.42
CA THR A 130 -10.59 2.53 1.61
C THR A 130 -10.38 1.11 2.13
N ALA A 131 -10.21 0.93 3.44
CA ALA A 131 -10.06 -0.41 4.03
C ALA A 131 -11.30 -1.28 3.81
N LYS A 132 -12.51 -0.71 3.95
CA LYS A 132 -13.78 -1.41 3.67
C LYS A 132 -13.86 -1.84 2.20
N ARG A 133 -13.57 -0.92 1.29
CA ARG A 133 -13.62 -1.15 -0.16
C ARG A 133 -12.58 -2.18 -0.61
N LEU A 134 -11.37 -2.09 -0.08
CA LEU A 134 -10.29 -3.02 -0.37
C LEU A 134 -10.61 -4.45 0.07
N LYS A 135 -11.27 -4.61 1.24
CA LYS A 135 -11.76 -5.92 1.71
C LYS A 135 -12.79 -6.51 0.74
N GLN A 136 -13.72 -5.69 0.23
CA GLN A 136 -14.71 -6.14 -0.76
C GLN A 136 -14.05 -6.60 -2.06
N ILE A 137 -13.09 -5.82 -2.58
CA ILE A 137 -12.35 -6.15 -3.80
C ILE A 137 -11.58 -7.47 -3.64
N ARG A 138 -10.84 -7.64 -2.53
CA ARG A 138 -10.10 -8.87 -2.26
C ARG A 138 -11.01 -10.09 -2.15
N ASN A 139 -12.20 -9.95 -1.56
CA ASN A 139 -13.17 -11.03 -1.52
C ASN A 139 -13.69 -11.40 -2.93
N LEU A 140 -13.93 -10.42 -3.80
CA LEU A 140 -14.33 -10.66 -5.19
C LEU A 140 -13.24 -11.36 -6.00
N GLN A 141 -11.98 -11.01 -5.73
CA GLN A 141 -10.78 -11.61 -6.30
C GLN A 141 -10.58 -13.06 -5.87
N GLN A 142 -10.78 -13.37 -4.58
CA GLN A 142 -10.45 -14.68 -3.99
C GLN A 142 -11.59 -15.70 -4.03
N LEU A 143 -12.85 -15.24 -4.06
CA LEU A 143 -14.02 -16.10 -3.98
C LEU A 143 -14.76 -16.10 -5.33
N THR A 144 -15.51 -17.18 -5.58
CA THR A 144 -16.40 -17.31 -6.75
C THR A 144 -17.86 -17.52 -6.34
N SER A 145 -18.13 -17.73 -5.05
CA SER A 145 -19.48 -18.00 -4.52
C SER A 145 -20.49 -16.89 -4.76
N TRP A 146 -20.02 -15.67 -4.99
CA TRP A 146 -20.86 -14.51 -5.34
C TRP A 146 -21.30 -14.51 -6.80
N ALA A 147 -20.54 -15.16 -7.70
CA ALA A 147 -20.78 -15.09 -9.14
C ALA A 147 -21.98 -15.92 -9.58
N LYS A 148 -22.35 -16.97 -8.83
CA LYS A 148 -23.50 -17.87 -9.13
C LYS A 148 -24.87 -17.17 -9.18
N TYR A 149 -24.94 -15.90 -8.78
CA TYR A 149 -26.15 -15.09 -8.80
C TYR A 149 -26.24 -14.16 -10.01
N PHE A 150 -25.31 -14.27 -10.95
CA PHE A 150 -25.24 -13.47 -12.18
C PHE A 150 -25.29 -14.39 -13.39
N ASP A 151 -25.83 -13.86 -14.49
CA ASP A 151 -25.66 -14.45 -15.81
C ASP A 151 -24.38 -13.87 -16.42
N TYR A 152 -23.43 -14.73 -16.77
CA TYR A 152 -22.13 -14.31 -17.31
C TYR A 152 -21.52 -15.40 -18.18
N ASP A 153 -20.89 -14.98 -19.28
CA ASP A 153 -20.11 -15.87 -20.15
C ASP A 153 -18.67 -16.06 -19.62
N ASP A 154 -18.07 -14.98 -19.09
CA ASP A 154 -16.70 -14.96 -18.58
C ASP A 154 -16.64 -14.36 -17.16
N LEU A 155 -16.12 -15.15 -16.22
CA LEU A 155 -16.00 -14.77 -14.81
C LEU A 155 -14.97 -13.65 -14.58
N ALA A 156 -13.87 -13.63 -15.35
CA ALA A 156 -12.85 -12.61 -15.25
C ALA A 156 -13.42 -11.25 -15.68
N ASP A 157 -14.20 -11.21 -16.76
CA ASP A 157 -14.85 -9.99 -17.24
C ASP A 157 -15.88 -9.46 -16.24
N LEU A 158 -16.76 -10.33 -15.71
CA LEU A 158 -17.72 -9.95 -14.67
C LEU A 158 -17.02 -9.39 -13.42
N ARG A 159 -15.96 -10.07 -12.97
CA ARG A 159 -15.17 -9.64 -11.82
C ARG A 159 -14.53 -8.28 -12.07
N LYS A 160 -13.91 -8.10 -13.24
CA LYS A 160 -13.29 -6.84 -13.63
C LYS A 160 -14.32 -5.71 -13.66
N GLN A 161 -15.48 -5.93 -14.26
CA GLN A 161 -16.56 -4.94 -14.31
C GLN A 161 -17.01 -4.47 -12.92
N ILE A 162 -17.24 -5.41 -11.99
CA ILE A 162 -17.65 -5.08 -10.61
C ILE A 162 -16.54 -4.33 -9.88
N ILE A 163 -15.29 -4.80 -9.96
CA ILE A 163 -14.15 -4.18 -9.29
C ILE A 163 -13.86 -2.79 -9.85
N ASP A 164 -13.92 -2.59 -11.17
CA ASP A 164 -13.75 -1.29 -11.81
C ASP A 164 -14.83 -0.31 -11.30
N LYS A 165 -16.10 -0.72 -11.26
CA LYS A 165 -17.16 0.10 -10.66
C LYS A 165 -16.89 0.42 -9.19
N LEU A 166 -16.35 -0.53 -8.42
CA LEU A 166 -15.97 -0.32 -7.02
C LEU A 166 -14.83 0.70 -6.86
N ILE A 167 -13.89 0.76 -7.80
CA ILE A 167 -12.74 1.67 -7.76
C ILE A 167 -13.14 3.07 -8.24
N TYR A 168 -13.82 3.14 -9.38
CA TYR A 168 -14.05 4.37 -10.15
C TYR A 168 -15.40 5.06 -9.88
N THR A 169 -16.24 4.52 -8.99
CA THR A 169 -17.51 5.16 -8.60
C THR A 169 -17.72 5.17 -7.09
N GLU A 170 -18.63 6.03 -6.60
CA GLU A 170 -19.05 6.05 -5.20
C GLU A 170 -20.10 4.97 -4.87
N LYS A 171 -20.54 4.17 -5.86
CA LYS A 171 -21.56 3.14 -5.66
C LYS A 171 -21.10 2.08 -4.66
N THR A 172 -22.04 1.60 -3.87
CA THR A 172 -21.88 0.43 -3.00
C THR A 172 -21.78 -0.86 -3.83
N LEU A 173 -21.28 -1.93 -3.20
CA LEU A 173 -21.25 -3.24 -3.87
C LEU A 173 -22.65 -3.73 -4.19
N GLU A 174 -23.62 -3.49 -3.30
CA GLU A 174 -25.01 -3.87 -3.49
C GLU A 174 -25.65 -3.15 -4.68
N GLU A 175 -25.42 -1.85 -4.84
CA GLU A 175 -25.90 -1.09 -6.00
C GLU A 175 -25.28 -1.61 -7.30
N ILE A 176 -23.96 -1.81 -7.32
CA ILE A 176 -23.24 -2.32 -8.51
C ILE A 176 -23.80 -3.69 -8.93
N LYS A 177 -24.02 -4.58 -7.98
CA LYS A 177 -24.57 -5.92 -8.20
C LYS A 177 -26.02 -5.94 -8.68
N ARG A 178 -26.78 -4.86 -8.51
CA ARG A 178 -28.16 -4.76 -9.02
C ARG A 178 -28.24 -4.21 -10.44
N GLU A 179 -27.16 -3.57 -10.90
CA GLU A 179 -27.06 -2.98 -12.23
C GLU A 179 -26.47 -3.93 -13.28
N ILE A 180 -26.01 -5.09 -12.84
CA ILE A 180 -25.45 -6.16 -13.66
C ILE A 180 -26.44 -7.32 -13.57
#